data_AF-A0A2W6V6F0-F1
#
_entry.id   AF-A0A2W6V6F0-F1
#
_cell.length_a   1.000
_cell.length_b   1.000
_cell.length_c   1.000
_cell.angle_alpha   90.00
_cell.angle_beta   90.00
_cell.angle_gamma   90.00
#
_symmetry.space_group_name_H-M   'P 1'
#
loop_
_entity.id
_entity.type
_entity.pdbx_description
1 polymer ?
#
loop_
_entity_poly.entity_id
_entity_poly.type
_entity_poly.pdbx_seq_one_letter_code
_entity_poly.pdbx_strand_id
1 'polypeptide(L)'
;MPRRRDPLTLDLLAWRPEPVVAAYGDDVAGKGALENRIARLVSRALRDAKDERDLSREDVARLMSDYLGRKVAKATLDKWASEAGEDRIIPLDAFAALIDATEARELLGFLPGLFGLVAVPARYADLIELHEIEQHERDIAARKASLQSKMRGRL
;
A
#
# COMPACT_ATOMS: atom_id res chain seq x y z
N MET A 1 35.08 -14.39 23.12
CA MET A 1 35.18 -15.18 21.88
C MET A 1 33.79 -15.28 21.25
N PRO A 2 33.59 -14.88 20.00
CA PRO A 2 32.30 -15.01 19.34
C PRO A 2 31.97 -16.50 19.15
N ARG A 3 30.80 -16.93 19.65
CA ARG A 3 30.34 -18.31 19.52
C ARG A 3 30.16 -18.65 18.04
N ARG A 4 30.85 -19.71 17.59
CA ARG A 4 30.73 -20.26 16.23
C ARG A 4 29.27 -20.65 15.98
N ARG A 5 28.60 -19.97 15.03
CA ARG A 5 27.22 -20.27 14.64
C ARG A 5 27.17 -21.65 13.98
N ASP A 6 26.19 -22.46 14.36
CA ASP A 6 25.91 -23.75 13.74
C ASP A 6 25.30 -23.50 12.33
N PRO A 7 25.93 -23.97 11.24
CA PRO A 7 25.45 -23.74 9.89
C PRO A 7 24.19 -24.55 9.52
N LEU A 8 23.76 -25.51 10.35
CA LEU A 8 22.62 -26.38 10.08
C LEU A 8 21.32 -25.89 10.74
N THR A 9 21.40 -25.01 11.73
CA THR A 9 20.23 -24.44 12.39
C THR A 9 19.82 -23.16 11.64
N LEU A 10 18.70 -23.22 10.91
CA LEU A 10 18.07 -22.03 10.35
C LEU A 10 17.79 -21.03 11.48
N ASP A 11 18.20 -19.78 11.29
CA ASP A 11 17.94 -18.70 12.24
C ASP A 11 16.45 -18.33 12.19
N LEU A 12 15.65 -19.03 13.01
CA LEU A 12 14.20 -18.80 13.12
C LEU A 12 13.85 -17.36 13.52
N LEU A 13 14.82 -16.62 14.11
CA LEU A 13 14.65 -15.22 14.51
C LEU A 13 15.01 -14.23 13.39
N ALA A 14 15.56 -14.70 12.26
CA ALA A 14 15.86 -13.88 11.09
C ALA A 14 14.64 -13.69 10.17
N TRP A 15 13.61 -14.54 10.29
CA TRP A 15 12.39 -14.42 9.51
C TRP A 15 11.63 -13.14 9.89
N ARG A 16 11.20 -12.38 8.87
CA ARG A 16 10.33 -11.21 9.02
C ARG A 16 9.12 -11.37 8.11
N PRO A 17 7.92 -10.97 8.54
CA PRO A 17 6.76 -10.98 7.67
C PRO A 17 6.96 -9.96 6.54
N GLU A 18 6.60 -10.35 5.32
CA GLU A 18 6.50 -9.43 4.20
C GLU A 18 5.40 -8.39 4.47
N PRO A 19 5.59 -7.11 4.07
CA PRO A 19 4.58 -6.09 4.23
C PRO A 19 3.33 -6.48 3.41
N VAL A 20 2.20 -6.64 4.10
CA VAL A 20 0.91 -7.01 3.50
C VAL A 20 0.17 -5.78 2.94
N VAL A 21 0.53 -4.59 3.42
CA VAL A 21 -0.13 -3.33 3.10
C VAL A 21 0.67 -2.59 2.03
N ALA A 22 0.00 -2.26 0.93
CA ALA A 22 0.58 -1.43 -0.12
C ALA A 22 0.46 0.05 0.26
N ALA A 23 1.32 0.55 1.15
CA ALA A 23 1.30 1.97 1.57
C ALA A 23 2.71 2.53 1.77
N TYR A 24 2.89 3.78 1.37
CA TYR A 24 4.02 4.58 1.86
C TYR A 24 3.83 4.90 3.34
N GLY A 25 4.93 5.02 4.07
CA GLY A 25 4.88 5.51 5.45
C GLY A 25 4.26 6.91 5.53
N ASP A 26 3.61 7.21 6.66
CA ASP A 26 2.96 8.51 6.91
C ASP A 26 3.92 9.70 6.80
N ASP A 27 5.22 9.44 6.95
CA ASP A 27 6.33 10.38 6.79
C ASP A 27 6.54 10.85 5.35
N VAL A 28 6.13 10.07 4.35
CA VAL A 28 6.33 10.38 2.93
C VAL A 28 5.30 11.38 2.42
N ALA A 29 4.02 11.15 2.71
CA ALA A 29 2.96 12.07 2.28
C ALA A 29 2.96 13.34 3.14
N GLY A 30 3.31 13.25 4.42
CA GLY A 30 3.31 14.37 5.35
C GLY A 30 1.94 15.03 5.56
N LYS A 31 1.92 16.18 6.25
CA LYS A 31 0.72 16.98 6.50
C LYS A 31 0.51 18.08 5.44
N GLY A 32 -0.68 18.67 5.40
CA GLY A 32 -1.03 19.80 4.53
C GLY A 32 -2.12 19.49 3.51
N ALA A 33 -2.30 20.42 2.56
CA ALA A 33 -3.29 20.29 1.49
C ALA A 33 -3.09 19.01 0.67
N LEU A 34 -4.19 18.42 0.20
CA LEU A 34 -4.19 17.12 -0.49
C LEU A 34 -3.29 17.13 -1.74
N GLU A 35 -3.32 18.22 -2.51
CA GLU A 35 -2.49 18.42 -3.70
C GLU A 35 -0.98 18.40 -3.40
N ASN A 36 -0.55 18.95 -2.25
CA ASN A 36 0.85 18.90 -1.83
C ASN A 36 1.27 17.48 -1.43
N ARG A 37 0.37 16.75 -0.75
CA ARG A 37 0.59 15.34 -0.41
C ARG A 37 0.75 14.48 -1.68
N ILE A 38 -0.11 14.70 -2.67
CA ILE A 38 -0.03 14.00 -3.97
C ILE A 38 1.28 14.34 -4.69
N ALA A 39 1.66 15.62 -4.75
CA ALA A 39 2.90 16.04 -5.40
C ALA A 39 4.15 15.38 -4.78
N ARG A 40 4.19 15.26 -3.45
CA ARG A 40 5.25 14.54 -2.74
C ARG A 40 5.28 13.05 -3.06
N LEU A 41 4.12 12.41 -3.12
CA LEU A 41 4.01 11.00 -3.49
C LEU A 41 4.47 10.75 -4.93
N VAL A 42 4.08 11.61 -5.87
CA VAL A 42 4.57 11.56 -7.26
C VAL A 42 6.08 11.75 -7.31
N SER A 43 6.60 12.78 -6.61
CA SER A 43 8.03 13.02 -6.49
C SER A 43 8.78 11.82 -5.92
N ARG A 44 8.21 11.16 -4.91
CA ARG A 44 8.78 9.98 -4.27
C ARG A 44 8.81 8.79 -5.23
N ALA A 45 7.69 8.46 -5.86
CA ALA A 45 7.60 7.35 -6.81
C ALA A 45 8.57 7.51 -7.99
N LEU A 46 8.73 8.74 -8.51
CA LEU A 46 9.72 9.01 -9.56
C LEU A 46 11.18 8.86 -9.08
N ARG A 47 11.45 9.16 -7.81
CA ARG A 47 12.77 8.99 -7.21
C ARG A 47 13.06 7.51 -6.98
N ASP A 48 12.13 6.77 -6.38
CA ASP A 48 12.29 5.33 -6.13
C ASP A 48 12.47 4.57 -7.46
N ALA A 49 11.69 4.91 -8.49
CA ALA A 49 11.87 4.33 -9.83
C ALA A 49 13.26 4.59 -10.42
N LYS A 50 13.86 5.76 -10.14
CA LYS A 50 15.22 6.07 -10.57
C LYS A 50 16.27 5.33 -9.74
N ASP A 51 16.11 5.32 -8.42
CA ASP A 51 17.11 4.77 -7.50
C ASP A 51 17.14 3.23 -7.52
N GLU A 52 15.99 2.59 -7.67
CA GLU A 52 15.85 1.13 -7.61
C GLU A 52 15.91 0.44 -8.98
N ARG A 53 15.46 1.13 -10.04
CA ARG A 53 15.26 0.52 -11.37
C ARG A 53 15.96 1.30 -12.50
N ASP A 54 16.72 2.35 -12.16
CA ASP A 54 17.41 3.24 -13.10
C ASP A 54 16.50 3.94 -14.13
N LEU A 55 15.18 3.98 -13.89
CA LEU A 55 14.22 4.59 -14.81
C LEU A 55 14.30 6.11 -14.77
N SER A 56 14.61 6.73 -15.92
CA SER A 56 14.56 8.19 -16.04
C SER A 56 13.11 8.70 -16.09
N ARG A 57 12.90 10.00 -15.83
CA ARG A 57 11.56 10.60 -15.97
C ARG A 57 11.07 10.54 -17.41
N GLU A 58 11.97 10.58 -18.39
CA GLU A 58 11.69 10.37 -19.80
C GLU A 58 11.18 8.95 -20.08
N ASP A 59 11.79 7.93 -19.44
CA ASP A 59 11.32 6.55 -19.54
C ASP A 59 9.95 6.38 -18.93
N VAL A 60 9.72 6.93 -17.73
CA VAL A 60 8.41 6.90 -17.07
C VAL A 60 7.36 7.59 -17.94
N ALA A 61 7.65 8.76 -18.51
CA ALA A 61 6.72 9.46 -19.38
C ALA A 61 6.36 8.64 -20.63
N ARG A 62 7.34 7.91 -21.20
CA ARG A 62 7.11 6.98 -22.32
C ARG A 62 6.21 5.81 -21.89
N LEU A 63 6.53 5.12 -20.80
CA LEU A 63 5.72 4.01 -20.28
C LEU A 63 4.27 4.45 -19.98
N MET A 64 4.10 5.63 -19.37
CA MET A 64 2.79 6.20 -19.14
C MET A 64 2.06 6.54 -20.45
N SER A 65 2.79 7.00 -21.48
CA SER A 65 2.19 7.29 -22.78
C SER A 65 1.67 6.03 -23.45
N ASP A 66 2.43 4.94 -23.34
CA ASP A 66 2.05 3.62 -23.86
C ASP A 66 0.81 3.08 -23.13
N TYR A 67 0.78 3.19 -21.80
CA TYR A 67 -0.37 2.79 -20.98
C TYR A 67 -1.64 3.57 -21.31
N LEU A 68 -1.53 4.90 -21.46
CA LEU A 68 -2.69 5.79 -21.65
C LEU A 68 -3.16 5.89 -23.10
N GLY A 69 -2.34 5.46 -24.07
CA GLY A 69 -2.58 5.69 -25.49
C GLY A 69 -2.50 7.17 -25.91
N ARG A 70 -1.92 8.04 -25.07
CA ARG A 70 -1.72 9.48 -25.35
C ARG A 70 -0.37 9.95 -24.85
N LYS A 71 0.23 10.91 -25.56
CA LYS A 71 1.57 11.42 -25.22
C LYS A 71 1.56 12.13 -23.86
N VAL A 72 2.44 11.69 -22.97
CA VAL A 72 2.83 12.36 -21.72
C VAL A 72 4.26 12.86 -21.88
N ALA A 73 4.49 14.14 -21.56
CA ALA A 73 5.82 14.73 -21.62
C ALA A 73 6.49 14.69 -20.24
N LYS A 74 7.82 14.65 -20.20
CA LYS A 74 8.59 14.78 -18.96
C LYS A 74 8.20 16.01 -18.14
N ALA A 75 8.02 17.16 -18.79
CA ALA A 75 7.60 18.41 -18.15
C ALA A 75 6.24 18.28 -17.43
N THR A 76 5.36 17.40 -17.91
CA THR A 76 4.08 17.10 -17.25
C THR A 76 4.32 16.38 -15.93
N LEU A 77 5.25 15.41 -15.88
CA LEU A 77 5.65 14.75 -14.64
C LEU A 77 6.29 15.73 -13.66
N ASP A 78 7.18 16.60 -14.15
CA ASP A 78 7.83 17.62 -13.34
C ASP A 78 6.79 18.59 -12.73
N LYS A 79 5.73 18.93 -13.47
CA LYS A 79 4.61 19.73 -12.97
C LYS A 79 3.86 19.02 -11.85
N TRP A 80 3.49 17.75 -12.05
CA TRP A 80 2.76 16.97 -11.05
C TRP A 80 3.57 16.70 -9.78
N ALA A 81 4.90 16.58 -9.92
CA ALA A 81 5.82 16.37 -8.81
C ALA A 81 6.10 17.63 -7.98
N SER A 82 5.83 18.83 -8.52
CA SER A 82 6.21 20.10 -7.91
C SER A 82 5.24 20.56 -6.81
N GLU A 83 5.78 20.95 -5.65
CA GLU A 83 4.99 21.50 -4.54
C GLU A 83 4.63 23.00 -4.68
N ALA A 84 5.21 23.69 -5.66
CA ALA A 84 5.08 25.14 -5.80
C ALA A 84 4.20 25.60 -6.98
N GLY A 85 3.84 24.69 -7.89
CA GLY A 85 3.08 25.04 -9.10
C GLY A 85 1.57 25.16 -8.87
N GLU A 86 0.93 26.11 -9.54
CA GLU A 86 -0.54 26.16 -9.65
C GLU A 86 -1.02 25.11 -10.68
N ASP A 87 -2.27 24.62 -10.53
CA ASP A 87 -2.88 23.62 -11.42
C ASP A 87 -2.09 22.30 -11.62
N ARG A 88 -1.45 21.78 -10.57
CA ARG A 88 -0.64 20.56 -10.60
C ARG A 88 -1.43 19.25 -10.50
N ILE A 89 -2.75 19.29 -10.66
CA ILE A 89 -3.61 18.15 -10.41
C ILE A 89 -3.29 17.06 -11.43
N ILE A 90 -2.80 15.92 -10.93
CA ILE A 90 -2.66 14.71 -11.74
C ILE A 90 -4.04 14.07 -11.92
N PRO A 91 -4.51 13.89 -13.17
CA PRO A 91 -5.72 13.12 -13.43
C PRO A 91 -5.61 11.69 -12.92
N LEU A 92 -6.73 11.08 -12.52
CA LEU A 92 -6.72 9.74 -11.91
C LEU A 92 -6.19 8.66 -12.86
N ASP A 93 -6.49 8.75 -14.16
CA ASP A 93 -5.96 7.86 -15.20
C ASP A 93 -4.42 7.98 -15.29
N ALA A 94 -3.89 9.20 -15.26
CA ALA A 94 -2.46 9.45 -15.25
C ALA A 94 -1.80 8.97 -13.94
N PHE A 95 -2.50 9.07 -12.81
CA PHE A 95 -2.01 8.51 -11.54
C PHE A 95 -1.93 6.99 -11.62
N ALA A 96 -2.93 6.31 -12.19
CA ALA A 96 -2.87 4.86 -12.41
C ALA A 96 -1.72 4.46 -13.35
N ALA A 97 -1.52 5.20 -14.44
CA ALA A 97 -0.40 4.98 -15.36
C ALA A 97 0.97 5.21 -14.69
N LEU A 98 1.08 6.18 -13.78
CA LEU A 98 2.29 6.41 -13.00
C LEU A 98 2.60 5.19 -12.12
N ILE A 99 1.60 4.65 -11.40
CA ILE A 99 1.76 3.45 -10.55
C ILE A 99 2.26 2.27 -11.38
N ASP A 100 1.66 2.05 -12.55
CA ASP A 100 2.05 0.97 -13.45
C ASP A 100 3.50 1.15 -13.96
N ALA A 101 3.84 2.35 -14.45
CA ALA A 101 5.16 2.65 -14.98
C ALA A 101 6.27 2.56 -13.93
N THR A 102 6.03 3.06 -12.71
CA THR A 102 7.03 3.04 -11.63
C THR A 102 7.04 1.75 -10.84
N GLU A 103 5.99 0.92 -10.95
CA GLU A 103 5.70 -0.22 -10.08
C GLU A 103 5.58 0.13 -8.59
N ALA A 104 5.36 1.42 -8.26
CA ALA A 104 5.21 1.90 -6.89
C ALA A 104 3.82 1.53 -6.33
N ARG A 105 3.66 0.27 -5.95
CA ARG A 105 2.40 -0.30 -5.42
C ARG A 105 1.93 0.42 -4.16
N GLU A 106 2.84 1.00 -3.40
CA GLU A 106 2.64 1.80 -2.20
C GLU A 106 1.72 3.01 -2.43
N LEU A 107 1.65 3.52 -3.67
CA LEU A 107 0.71 4.57 -4.07
C LEU A 107 -0.76 4.10 -4.02
N LEU A 108 -1.03 2.79 -4.17
CA LEU A 108 -2.40 2.25 -4.17
C LEU A 108 -3.09 2.40 -2.82
N GLY A 109 -2.34 2.37 -1.71
CA GLY A 109 -2.88 2.56 -0.37
C GLY A 109 -3.17 4.02 -0.01
N PHE A 110 -2.71 4.98 -0.82
CA PHE A 110 -2.92 6.40 -0.50
C PHE A 110 -4.40 6.78 -0.44
N LEU A 111 -5.16 6.45 -1.49
CA LEU A 111 -6.58 6.81 -1.56
C LEU A 111 -7.43 6.08 -0.50
N PRO A 112 -7.32 4.75 -0.31
CA PRO A 112 -7.96 4.05 0.82
C PRO A 112 -7.59 4.63 2.19
N GLY A 113 -6.32 5.01 2.38
CA GLY A 113 -5.83 5.58 3.63
C GLY A 113 -6.52 6.88 4.03
N LEU A 114 -7.04 7.66 3.07
CA LEU A 114 -7.86 8.84 3.36
C LEU A 114 -9.18 8.52 4.08
N PHE A 115 -9.64 7.28 3.97
CA PHE A 115 -10.91 6.80 4.52
C PHE A 115 -10.74 5.77 5.64
N GLY A 116 -9.51 5.59 6.16
CA GLY A 116 -9.22 4.57 7.16
C GLY A 116 -9.27 3.14 6.62
N LEU A 117 -9.15 2.98 5.30
CA LEU A 117 -9.09 1.68 4.62
C LEU A 117 -7.64 1.33 4.27
N VAL A 118 -7.41 0.05 4.01
CA VAL A 118 -6.09 -0.49 3.71
C VAL A 118 -6.13 -1.26 2.39
N ALA A 119 -5.15 -1.02 1.50
CA ALA A 119 -4.99 -1.78 0.28
C ALA A 119 -4.13 -3.03 0.54
N VAL A 120 -4.70 -4.21 0.28
CA VAL A 120 -4.01 -5.50 0.43
C VAL A 120 -4.05 -6.29 -0.90
N PRO A 121 -3.04 -7.11 -1.20
CA PRO A 121 -3.08 -8.00 -2.36
C PRO A 121 -4.29 -8.94 -2.35
N ALA A 122 -4.90 -9.13 -3.52
CA ALA A 122 -6.11 -9.95 -3.67
C ALA A 122 -5.98 -11.40 -3.14
N ARG A 123 -4.77 -11.96 -3.12
CA ARG A 123 -4.49 -13.30 -2.55
C ARG A 123 -4.86 -13.44 -1.07
N TYR A 124 -5.04 -12.33 -0.34
CA TYR A 124 -5.45 -12.33 1.06
C TYR A 124 -6.97 -12.24 1.26
N ALA A 125 -7.77 -12.11 0.19
CA ALA A 125 -9.22 -11.98 0.29
C ALA A 125 -9.86 -13.16 1.05
N ASP A 126 -9.56 -14.39 0.61
CA ASP A 126 -10.11 -15.60 1.23
C ASP A 126 -9.66 -15.76 2.70
N LEU A 127 -8.44 -15.31 3.03
CA LEU A 127 -7.93 -15.33 4.40
C LEU A 127 -8.67 -14.34 5.30
N ILE A 128 -8.99 -13.16 4.79
CA ILE A 128 -9.79 -12.16 5.51
C ILE A 128 -11.21 -12.69 5.72
N GLU A 129 -11.81 -13.27 4.67
CA GLU A 129 -13.15 -13.87 4.76
C GLU A 129 -13.19 -15.01 5.78
N LEU A 130 -12.22 -15.93 5.75
CA LEU A 130 -12.10 -17.01 6.72
C LEU A 130 -12.01 -16.46 8.15
N HIS A 131 -11.21 -15.41 8.36
CA HIS A 131 -11.10 -14.79 9.68
C HIS A 131 -12.43 -14.23 10.19
N GLU A 132 -13.19 -13.55 9.34
CA GLU A 132 -14.52 -13.02 9.70
C GLU A 132 -15.49 -14.14 10.09
N ILE A 133 -15.46 -15.26 9.37
CA ILE A 133 -16.27 -16.45 9.70
C ILE A 133 -15.87 -17.01 11.07
N GLU A 134 -14.57 -17.19 11.33
CA GLU A 134 -14.08 -17.70 12.62
C GLU A 134 -14.46 -16.78 13.79
N GLN A 135 -14.42 -15.45 13.60
CA GLN A 135 -14.89 -14.50 14.62
C GLN A 135 -16.39 -14.67 14.88
N HIS A 136 -17.18 -14.78 13.83
CA HIS A 136 -18.62 -14.98 13.95
C HIS A 136 -18.97 -16.30 14.68
N GLU A 137 -18.25 -17.37 14.41
CA GLU A 137 -18.41 -18.65 15.11
C GLU A 137 -18.14 -18.52 16.62
N ARG A 138 -17.08 -17.78 17.01
CA ARG A 138 -16.76 -17.51 18.41
C ARG A 138 -17.87 -16.72 19.11
N ASP A 139 -18.41 -15.71 18.45
CA ASP A 139 -19.52 -14.90 18.97
C ASP A 139 -20.78 -15.75 19.20
N ILE A 140 -21.12 -16.61 18.22
CA ILE A 140 -22.23 -17.55 18.34
C ILE A 140 -21.98 -18.52 19.50
N ALA A 141 -20.78 -19.08 19.62
CA ALA A 141 -20.43 -20.01 20.68
C ALA A 141 -20.53 -19.35 22.07
N ALA A 142 -20.02 -18.13 22.23
CA ALA A 142 -20.12 -17.35 23.46
C ALA A 142 -21.59 -17.09 23.83
N ARG A 143 -22.42 -16.72 22.85
CA ARG A 143 -23.86 -16.51 23.08
C ARG A 143 -24.56 -17.81 23.51
N LYS A 144 -24.27 -18.94 22.86
CA LYS A 144 -24.82 -20.27 23.24
C LYS A 144 -24.45 -20.63 24.68
N ALA A 145 -23.19 -20.46 25.08
CA ALA A 145 -22.73 -20.73 26.44
C ALA A 145 -23.47 -19.85 27.48
N SER A 146 -23.66 -18.56 27.17
CA SER A 146 -24.39 -17.64 28.06
C SER A 146 -25.85 -18.07 28.29
N LEU A 147 -26.53 -18.57 27.25
CA LEU A 147 -27.90 -19.05 27.34
C LEU A 147 -27.99 -20.36 28.14
N GLN A 148 -27.08 -21.30 27.91
CA GLN A 148 -27.02 -22.56 28.67
C GLN A 148 -26.79 -22.32 30.16
N SER A 149 -25.90 -21.37 30.52
CA SER A 149 -25.69 -20.96 31.92
C SER A 149 -26.97 -20.39 32.55
N LYS A 150 -27.67 -19.49 31.85
CA LYS A 150 -28.96 -18.95 32.31
C LYS A 150 -30.03 -20.02 32.50
N MET A 151 -30.09 -21.02 31.63
CA MET A 151 -31.02 -22.15 31.77
C MET A 151 -30.68 -23.00 32.99
N ARG A 152 -29.39 -23.30 33.21
CA ARG A 152 -28.93 -24.08 34.38
C ARG A 152 -29.19 -23.37 35.71
N GLY A 153 -29.11 -22.05 35.76
CA GLY A 153 -29.42 -21.28 36.97
C GLY A 153 -30.93 -21.09 37.25
N ARG A 154 -31.81 -21.53 36.34
CA ARG A 154 -33.27 -21.52 36.52
C ARG A 154 -33.85 -22.88 36.95
N LEU A 155 -33.04 -23.93 36.90
CA LEU A 155 -33.34 -25.27 37.40
C LEU A 155 -32.76 -25.42 38.80
#